data_AF-A0AAW9EDU4-F1
#
_entry.id   AF-A0AAW9EDU4-F1
#
_cell.length_a   1.000
_cell.length_b   1.000
_cell.length_c   1.000
_cell.angle_alpha   90.00
_cell.angle_beta   90.00
_cell.angle_gamma   90.00
#
_symmetry.space_group_name_H-M   'P 1'
#
loop_
_entity.id
_entity.type
_entity.pdbx_description
1 polymer ?
#
loop_
_entity_poly.entity_id
_entity_poly.type
_entity_poly.pdbx_seq_one_letter_code
_entity_poly.pdbx_strand_id
1 'polypeptide(L)'
;VLLVDDAHGVGVVGDEGRGSCAAQAVRPELLVVTFGKAFGVSGAAVLCDEAMADYLLLFARHLIYSTAMPPAQAVALSAALG
;
A
#
# COMPACT_ATOMS: atom_id res chain seq x y z
N VAL A 1 -7.54 9.09 14.05
CA VAL A 1 -6.64 8.15 13.36
C VAL A 1 -7.33 6.82 13.21
N LEU A 2 -8.00 6.62 12.08
CA LEU A 2 -8.40 5.32 11.58
C LEU A 2 -7.25 4.76 10.73
N LEU A 3 -6.78 3.57 11.11
CA LEU A 3 -5.86 2.77 10.30
C LEU A 3 -6.61 1.56 9.78
N VAL A 4 -6.49 1.30 8.49
CA VAL A 4 -7.05 0.11 7.84
C VAL A 4 -5.93 -0.69 7.20
N ASP A 5 -5.88 -1.99 7.47
CA ASP A 5 -5.11 -2.95 6.70
C ASP A 5 -6.03 -3.61 5.67
N ASP A 6 -5.81 -3.30 4.39
CA ASP A 6 -6.61 -3.79 3.28
C ASP A 6 -5.87 -4.85 2.46
N ALA A 7 -4.97 -5.63 3.09
CA ALA A 7 -4.14 -6.60 2.41
C ALA A 7 -4.93 -7.68 1.65
N HIS A 8 -6.15 -8.02 2.08
CA HIS A 8 -7.00 -9.00 1.40
C HIS A 8 -8.11 -8.37 0.54
N GLY A 9 -8.35 -7.06 0.64
CA GLY A 9 -9.37 -6.39 -0.17
C GLY A 9 -8.81 -5.74 -1.43
N VAL A 10 -7.61 -5.14 -1.35
CA VAL A 10 -6.98 -4.52 -2.53
C VAL A 10 -6.71 -5.57 -3.62
N GLY A 11 -7.08 -5.24 -4.86
CA GLY A 11 -7.04 -6.14 -6.01
C GLY A 11 -8.13 -7.22 -6.04
N VAL A 12 -9.05 -7.25 -5.07
CA VAL A 12 -10.10 -8.29 -4.96
C VAL A 12 -11.51 -7.70 -4.93
N VAL A 13 -11.72 -6.63 -4.15
CA VAL A 13 -13.05 -6.02 -3.95
C VAL A 13 -13.03 -4.54 -4.34
N GLY A 14 -14.23 -3.95 -4.47
CA GLY A 14 -14.40 -2.59 -4.95
C GLY A 14 -14.24 -2.48 -6.47
N ASP A 15 -14.78 -1.41 -7.04
CA ASP A 15 -14.65 -1.15 -8.47
C ASP A 15 -13.17 -1.12 -8.85
N GLU A 16 -12.82 -1.83 -9.93
CA GLU A 16 -11.44 -1.97 -10.43
C GLU A 16 -10.45 -2.53 -9.38
N GLY A 17 -10.94 -3.25 -8.37
CA GLY A 17 -10.09 -3.82 -7.32
C GLY A 17 -9.53 -2.79 -6.34
N ARG A 18 -10.16 -1.62 -6.21
CA ARG A 18 -9.67 -0.51 -5.36
C ARG A 18 -9.71 -0.79 -3.86
N GLY A 19 -10.23 -1.94 -3.43
CA GLY A 19 -10.17 -2.39 -2.05
C GLY A 19 -11.43 -2.13 -1.24
N SER A 20 -11.41 -2.60 0.01
CA SER A 20 -12.58 -2.57 0.91
C SER A 20 -12.95 -1.15 1.31
N CYS A 21 -11.97 -0.26 1.48
CA CYS A 21 -12.21 1.15 1.76
C CYS A 21 -12.98 1.84 0.63
N ALA A 22 -12.63 1.56 -0.64
CA ALA A 22 -13.34 2.10 -1.79
C ALA A 22 -14.77 1.56 -1.88
N ALA A 23 -14.94 0.24 -1.68
CA ALA A 23 -16.25 -0.41 -1.69
C ALA A 23 -17.22 0.11 -0.60
N GLN A 24 -16.69 0.57 0.53
CA GLN A 24 -17.46 1.07 1.67
C GLN A 24 -17.51 2.61 1.75
N ALA A 25 -16.94 3.32 0.77
CA ALA A 25 -16.79 4.78 0.78
C ALA A 25 -16.12 5.33 2.06
N VAL A 26 -15.14 4.59 2.60
CA VAL A 26 -14.36 4.98 3.78
C VAL A 26 -13.00 5.50 3.35
N ARG A 27 -12.57 6.62 3.92
CA ARG A 27 -11.25 7.20 3.70
C ARG A 27 -10.46 7.22 5.02
N PRO A 28 -9.62 6.22 5.31
CA PRO A 28 -8.81 6.20 6.52
C PRO A 28 -7.65 7.20 6.41
N GLU A 29 -7.14 7.67 7.55
CA GLU A 29 -5.92 8.47 7.60
C GLU A 29 -4.67 7.65 7.24
N LEU A 30 -4.70 6.35 7.53
CA LEU A 30 -3.65 5.39 7.18
C LEU A 30 -4.26 4.16 6.51
N LEU A 31 -3.84 3.85 5.29
CA LEU A 31 -4.21 2.62 4.59
C LEU A 31 -2.97 1.79 4.29
N VAL A 32 -2.92 0.57 4.81
CA VAL A 32 -1.86 -0.41 4.55
C VAL A 32 -2.32 -1.38 3.49
N VAL A 33 -1.48 -1.58 2.47
CA VAL A 33 -1.70 -2.56 1.40
C VAL A 33 -0.48 -3.45 1.21
N THR A 34 -0.69 -4.68 0.75
CA THR A 34 0.41 -5.59 0.40
C THR A 34 0.39 -5.92 -1.09
N PHE A 35 1.58 -6.08 -1.66
CA PHE A 35 1.75 -6.54 -3.03
C PHE A 35 1.92 -8.07 -3.12
N GLY A 36 2.06 -8.74 -1.95
CA GLY A 36 2.23 -10.18 -1.77
C GLY A 36 1.03 -11.08 -2.07
N LYS A 37 -0.13 -10.50 -2.38
CA LYS A 37 -1.40 -11.22 -2.52
C LYS A 37 -1.96 -11.05 -3.93
N ALA A 38 -3.01 -10.23 -4.09
CA ALA A 38 -3.69 -10.05 -5.37
C ALA A 38 -2.74 -9.57 -6.49
N PHE A 39 -1.73 -8.78 -6.15
CA PHE A 39 -0.74 -8.25 -7.11
C PHE A 39 0.40 -9.24 -7.47
N GLY A 40 0.55 -10.36 -6.77
CA GLY A 40 1.49 -11.42 -7.14
C GLY A 40 2.99 -11.07 -7.08
N VAL A 41 3.37 -9.96 -6.47
CA VAL A 41 4.79 -9.56 -6.29
C VAL A 41 5.14 -9.48 -4.81
N SER A 42 6.22 -8.80 -4.40
CA SER A 42 6.57 -8.64 -2.99
C SER A 42 6.60 -7.16 -2.60
N GLY A 43 6.39 -6.89 -1.31
CA GLY A 43 6.37 -5.54 -0.75
C GLY A 43 5.01 -5.12 -0.21
N ALA A 44 4.95 -3.89 0.27
CA ALA A 44 3.77 -3.25 0.84
C ALA A 44 3.89 -1.74 0.69
N ALA A 45 2.77 -1.03 0.89
CA ALA A 45 2.74 0.42 0.96
C ALA A 45 1.82 0.91 2.07
N VAL A 46 2.13 2.12 2.55
CA VAL A 46 1.28 2.89 3.46
C VAL A 46 0.83 4.13 2.70
N LEU A 47 -0.47 4.25 2.46
CA LEU A 47 -1.09 5.44 1.88
C LEU A 47 -1.53 6.35 3.03
N CYS A 48 -1.01 7.57 3.02
CA CYS A 48 -1.22 8.57 4.06
C CYS A 48 -1.04 9.98 3.48
N ASP A 49 -1.17 11.02 4.31
CA ASP A 49 -0.83 12.38 3.90
C ASP A 49 0.69 12.61 3.86
N GLU A 50 1.10 13.74 3.27
CA GLU A 50 2.51 14.09 3.07
C GLU A 50 3.27 14.27 4.39
N ALA A 51 2.64 14.92 5.39
CA ALA A 51 3.25 15.13 6.70
C ALA A 51 3.56 13.81 7.41
N MET A 52 2.66 12.83 7.29
CA MET A 52 2.86 11.48 7.82
C MET A 52 3.90 10.69 7.03
N ALA A 53 3.91 10.81 5.70
CA ALA A 53 4.92 10.19 4.86
C ALA A 53 6.34 10.68 5.23
N ASP A 54 6.52 12.00 5.38
CA ASP A 54 7.79 12.61 5.81
C ASP A 54 8.20 12.13 7.19
N TYR A 55 7.25 12.07 8.13
CA TYR A 55 7.51 11.53 9.46
C TYR A 55 7.99 10.08 9.41
N LEU A 56 7.34 9.21 8.62
CA LEU A 56 7.75 7.82 8.47
C LEU A 56 9.13 7.70 7.82
N LEU A 57 9.44 8.51 6.81
CA LEU A 57 10.76 8.54 6.17
C LEU A 57 11.88 8.96 7.13
N LEU A 58 11.59 9.85 8.09
CA LEU A 58 12.57 10.36 9.05
C LEU A 58 12.73 9.49 10.31
N PHE A 59 11.67 8.82 10.75
CA PHE A 59 11.66 8.16 12.07
C PHE A 59 11.42 6.64 12.02
N ALA A 60 10.91 6.07 10.92
CA ALA A 60 10.67 4.63 10.83
C ALA A 60 11.97 3.87 10.52
N ARG A 61 12.67 3.42 11.57
CA ARG A 61 13.92 2.63 11.44
C ARG A 61 13.81 1.43 10.49
N HIS A 62 12.65 0.78 10.45
CA HIS A 62 12.40 -0.37 9.57
C HIS A 62 12.32 0.01 8.09
N LEU A 63 12.03 1.28 7.76
CA LEU A 63 12.10 1.80 6.40
C LEU A 63 13.52 2.32 6.11
N ILE A 64 14.09 3.12 7.01
CA ILE A 64 15.39 3.78 6.85
C ILE A 64 16.53 2.78 6.67
N TYR A 65 16.52 1.69 7.43
CA TYR A 65 17.59 0.68 7.41
C TYR A 65 17.22 -0.57 6.61
N SER A 66 16.29 -0.43 5.66
CA SER A 66 15.92 -1.50 4.74
C SER A 66 16.41 -1.22 3.31
N THR A 67 16.52 -2.27 2.51
CA THR A 67 16.82 -2.13 1.08
C THR A 67 15.55 -1.80 0.31
N ALA A 68 15.64 -0.85 -0.62
CA ALA A 68 14.53 -0.47 -1.48
C ALA A 68 14.01 -1.66 -2.31
N MET A 69 12.75 -1.57 -2.72
CA MET A 69 12.12 -2.55 -3.61
C MET A 69 12.97 -2.75 -4.89
N PRO A 70 13.21 -4.00 -5.33
CA PRO A 70 13.90 -4.25 -6.59
C PRO A 70 13.15 -3.62 -7.79
N PRO A 71 13.85 -2.98 -8.75
CA PRO A 71 13.21 -2.33 -9.89
C PRO A 71 12.29 -3.25 -10.69
N ALA A 72 12.64 -4.53 -10.85
CA ALA A 72 11.81 -5.51 -11.53
C ALA A 72 10.45 -5.72 -10.84
N GLN A 73 10.40 -5.69 -9.51
CA GLN A 73 9.13 -5.79 -8.77
C GLN A 73 8.30 -4.52 -8.92
N ALA A 74 8.94 -3.34 -8.91
CA ALA A 74 8.23 -2.08 -9.14
C ALA A 74 7.59 -2.02 -10.54
N VAL A 75 8.29 -2.50 -11.57
CA VAL A 75 7.74 -2.59 -12.94
C VAL A 75 6.59 -3.59 -13.00
N ALA A 76 6.75 -4.77 -12.41
CA ALA A 76 5.69 -5.78 -12.37
C ALA A 76 4.44 -5.26 -11.63
N LEU A 77 4.62 -4.54 -10.52
CA LEU A 77 3.52 -3.90 -9.80
C LEU A 77 2.83 -2.83 -10.64
N SER A 78 3.59 -1.97 -11.33
CA SER A 78 3.03 -0.94 -12.22
C SER A 78 2.17 -1.56 -13.32
N ALA A 79 2.62 -2.68 -13.90
CA ALA A 79 1.86 -3.44 -14.90
C ALA A 79 0.62 -4.15 -14.34
N ALA A 80 0.62 -4.50 -13.04
CA ALA A 80 -0.52 -5.14 -12.38
C ALA A 80 -1.59 -4.14 -11.88
N LEU A 81 -1.22 -2.85 -11.77
CA LEU A 81 -2.11 -1.75 -11.36
C LEU A 81 -2.81 -1.06 -12.54
N GLY A 82 -2.25 -1.18 -13.75
CA GLY A 82 -2.81 -0.62 -14.99
C GLY A 82 -3.76 -1.58 -15.69
#